data_AF-A0AAW0K6P2-F1
#
_entry.id   AF-A0AAW0K6P2-F1
#
_cell.length_a   1.000
_cell.length_b   1.000
_cell.length_c   1.000
_cell.angle_alpha   90.00
_cell.angle_beta   90.00
_cell.angle_gamma   90.00
#
_symmetry.space_group_name_H-M   'P 1'
#
loop_
_entity.id
_entity.type
_entity.pdbx_description
1 polymer ?
#
loop_
_entity_poly.entity_id
_entity_poly.type
_entity_poly.pdbx_seq_one_letter_code
_entity_poly.pdbx_strand_id
1 'polypeptide(L)'
;MENVVDVLQLARMCDAPNLYLKCMKLVANHFKAVEKTEGWKKRSRKLREEQSLYLQLSEAMECLEHICTEGCTSVGPYDMEPTEKKGPCSKFSTCQGLQLLIKHFATCKKRVNGGCLRCKRMWQLLRLHSSICEHHDCCR
;
A
#
# COMPACT_ATOMS: atom_id res chain seq x y z
N MET A 1 20.54 23.69 18.81
CA MET A 1 19.73 24.09 17.64
C MET A 1 18.53 23.15 17.58
N GLU A 2 17.49 23.53 18.31
CA GLU A 2 16.32 22.70 18.60
C GLU A 2 15.31 22.73 17.45
N ASN A 3 15.22 21.61 16.76
CA ASN A 3 14.00 20.88 16.43
C ASN A 3 12.68 21.64 16.20
N VAL A 4 12.61 22.47 15.15
CA VAL A 4 11.35 23.08 14.66
C VAL A 4 10.30 22.00 14.28
N VAL A 5 10.74 20.77 13.99
CA VAL A 5 9.88 19.62 13.77
C VAL A 5 9.28 19.11 15.09
N ASP A 6 10.04 19.10 16.19
CA ASP A 6 9.50 18.78 17.53
C ASP A 6 8.47 19.82 17.97
N VAL A 7 8.68 21.11 17.71
CA VAL A 7 7.71 22.15 18.12
C VAL A 7 6.35 21.95 17.44
N LEU A 8 6.33 21.49 16.18
CA LEU A 8 5.07 21.19 15.47
C LEU A 8 4.42 19.88 15.91
N GLN A 9 5.21 18.87 16.29
CA GLN A 9 4.68 17.64 16.87
C GLN A 9 4.15 17.88 18.30
N LEU A 10 4.86 18.66 19.12
CA LEU A 10 4.44 19.09 20.46
C LEU A 10 3.18 19.96 20.40
N ALA A 11 3.09 20.91 19.46
CA ALA A 11 1.90 21.73 19.28
C ALA A 11 0.65 20.95 18.81
N ARG A 12 0.83 19.75 18.23
CA ARG A 12 -0.28 18.82 17.95
C ARG A 12 -0.69 18.00 19.19
N MET A 13 0.22 17.79 20.14
CA MET A 13 -0.04 17.04 21.37
C MET A 13 -0.63 17.91 22.47
N CYS A 14 -0.36 19.22 22.46
CA CYS A 14 -1.12 20.17 23.26
C CYS A 14 -2.45 20.40 22.57
N ASP A 15 -3.58 19.99 23.16
CA ASP A 15 -4.97 20.23 22.71
C ASP A 15 -5.36 21.73 22.69
N ALA A 16 -4.50 22.58 22.12
CA ALA A 16 -4.63 24.01 22.01
C ALA A 16 -4.68 24.38 20.52
N PRO A 17 -5.85 24.26 19.86
CA PRO A 17 -6.00 24.51 18.42
C PRO A 17 -5.52 25.91 17.99
N ASN A 18 -5.62 26.90 18.88
CA ASN A 18 -5.09 28.25 18.66
C ASN A 18 -3.55 28.31 18.60
N LEU A 19 -2.87 27.49 19.39
CA LEU A 19 -1.41 27.39 19.38
C LEU A 19 -0.94 26.69 18.11
N TYR A 20 -1.56 25.56 17.75
CA TYR A 20 -1.29 24.86 16.48
C TYR A 20 -1.46 25.79 15.28
N LEU A 21 -2.57 26.54 15.22
CA LEU A 21 -2.83 27.48 14.13
C LEU A 21 -1.78 28.60 14.05
N LYS A 22 -1.35 29.16 15.20
CA LYS A 22 -0.27 30.15 15.25
C LYS A 22 1.06 29.57 14.77
N CYS A 23 1.41 28.36 15.21
CA CYS A 23 2.62 27.66 14.76
C CYS A 23 2.58 27.40 13.24
N MET A 24 1.46 26.93 12.70
CA MET A 24 1.29 26.71 11.27
C MET A 24 1.40 28.01 10.46
N LYS A 25 0.83 29.12 10.95
CA LYS A 25 0.99 30.45 10.33
C LYS A 25 2.45 30.90 10.30
N LEU A 26 3.20 30.71 11.40
CA LEU A 26 4.62 31.03 11.45
C LEU A 26 5.43 30.19 10.46
N VAL A 27 5.16 28.89 10.37
CA VAL A 27 5.79 27.99 9.39
C VAL A 27 5.47 28.42 7.97
N ALA A 28 4.22 28.79 7.67
CA ALA A 28 3.82 29.26 6.36
C ALA A 28 4.55 30.57 5.97
N ASN A 29 4.63 31.53 6.89
CA ASN A 29 5.31 32.80 6.65
C ASN A 29 6.83 32.64 6.44
N HIS A 30 7.45 31.66 7.10
CA HIS A 30 8.88 31.36 6.98
C HIS A 30 9.16 30.07 6.19
N PHE A 31 8.27 29.69 5.28
CA PHE A 31 8.31 28.38 4.62
C PHE A 31 9.64 28.12 3.90
N LYS A 32 10.18 29.10 3.17
CA LYS A 32 11.46 28.98 2.45
C LYS A 32 12.65 28.70 3.38
N ALA A 33 12.61 29.18 4.62
CA ALA A 33 13.65 28.91 5.61
C ALA A 33 13.45 27.52 6.22
N VAL A 34 12.21 27.17 6.56
CA VAL A 34 11.85 25.86 7.11
C VAL A 34 12.15 24.73 6.10
N GLU A 35 11.83 24.92 4.83
CA GLU A 35 12.04 23.93 3.76
C GLU A 35 13.51 23.54 3.58
N LYS A 36 14.42 24.49 3.82
CA LYS A 36 15.87 24.26 3.74
C LYS A 36 16.41 23.47 4.93
N THR A 37 15.66 23.35 6.03
CA THR A 37 16.09 22.60 7.21
C THR A 37 16.14 21.10 6.91
N GLU A 38 17.13 20.41 7.49
CA GLU A 38 17.26 18.95 7.36
C GLU A 38 16.06 18.20 7.94
N GLY A 39 15.45 18.75 9.00
CA GLY A 39 14.21 18.20 9.57
C GLY A 39 13.07 18.18 8.55
N TRP A 40 12.86 19.27 7.82
CA TRP A 40 11.82 19.35 6.80
C TRP A 40 12.10 18.44 5.60
N LYS A 41 13.34 18.40 5.11
CA LYS A 41 13.75 17.50 4.01
C LYS A 41 13.53 16.03 4.38
N LYS A 42 13.94 15.62 5.59
CA LYS A 42 13.74 14.26 6.10
C LYS A 42 12.26 13.90 6.20
N ARG A 43 11.43 14.80 6.78
CA ARG A 43 9.98 14.62 6.85
C ARG A 43 9.35 14.50 5.47
N SER A 44 9.74 15.36 4.54
CA SER A 44 9.20 15.39 3.17
C SER A 44 9.59 14.13 2.38
N ARG A 45 10.83 13.64 2.54
CA ARG A 45 11.26 12.36 1.96
C ARG A 45 10.45 11.20 2.53
N LYS A 46 10.30 11.12 3.85
CA LYS A 46 9.50 10.08 4.51
C LYS A 46 8.05 10.07 4.02
N LEU A 47 7.42 11.23 3.91
CA LEU A 47 6.05 11.34 3.39
C LEU A 47 5.94 10.84 1.94
N ARG A 48 6.91 11.19 1.07
CA ARG A 48 6.94 10.69 -0.31
C ARG A 48 7.15 9.17 -0.37
N GLU A 49 8.02 8.63 0.46
CA GLU A 49 8.25 7.18 0.57
C GLU A 49 6.96 6.46 1.02
N GLU A 50 6.27 6.98 2.05
CA GLU A 50 4.98 6.45 2.53
C GLU A 50 3.90 6.51 1.44
N GLN A 51 3.79 7.64 0.72
CA GLN A 51 2.86 7.79 -0.40
C GLN A 51 3.15 6.81 -1.54
N SER A 52 4.43 6.63 -1.88
CA SER A 52 4.84 5.67 -2.90
C SER A 52 4.51 4.23 -2.50
N LEU A 53 4.71 3.86 -1.23
CA LEU A 53 4.36 2.55 -0.71
C LEU A 53 2.85 2.31 -0.74
N TYR A 54 2.06 3.31 -0.37
CA TYR A 54 0.60 3.24 -0.44
C TYR A 54 0.11 3.00 -1.87
N LEU A 55 0.66 3.73 -2.85
CA LEU A 55 0.31 3.57 -4.26
C LEU A 55 0.68 2.17 -4.80
N GLN A 56 1.84 1.65 -4.43
CA GLN A 56 2.24 0.28 -4.81
C GLN A 56 1.31 -0.77 -4.18
N LEU A 57 0.92 -0.57 -2.93
CA LEU A 57 0.00 -1.46 -2.25
C LEU A 57 -1.39 -1.41 -2.89
N SER A 58 -1.92 -0.22 -3.16
CA SER A 58 -3.24 -0.06 -3.81
C SER A 58 -3.24 -0.71 -5.19
N GLU A 59 -2.19 -0.51 -5.99
CA GLU A 59 -2.05 -1.16 -7.29
C GLU A 59 -2.04 -2.69 -7.16
N ALA A 60 -1.33 -3.23 -6.17
CA ALA A 60 -1.32 -4.67 -5.91
C ALA A 60 -2.70 -5.19 -5.50
N MET A 61 -3.48 -4.42 -4.74
CA MET A 61 -4.86 -4.79 -4.36
C MET A 61 -5.78 -4.83 -5.57
N GLU A 62 -5.73 -3.81 -6.44
CA GLU A 62 -6.49 -3.77 -7.68
C GLU A 62 -6.12 -4.92 -8.62
N CYS A 63 -4.83 -5.23 -8.75
CA CYS A 63 -4.37 -6.36 -9.56
C CYS A 63 -4.82 -7.70 -8.97
N LEU A 64 -4.84 -7.83 -7.65
CA LEU A 64 -5.32 -9.04 -6.98
C LEU A 64 -6.81 -9.25 -7.24
N GLU A 65 -7.61 -8.19 -7.10
CA GLU A 65 -9.04 -8.21 -7.42
C GLU A 65 -9.26 -8.60 -8.88
N HIS A 66 -8.58 -7.93 -9.83
CA HIS A 66 -8.63 -8.26 -11.25
C HIS A 66 -8.32 -9.75 -11.52
N ILE A 67 -7.28 -10.31 -10.91
CA ILE A 67 -6.97 -11.74 -11.07
C ILE A 67 -8.09 -12.62 -10.51
N CYS A 68 -8.66 -12.27 -9.35
CA CYS A 68 -9.69 -13.07 -8.68
C CYS A 68 -11.07 -12.98 -9.34
N THR A 69 -11.38 -11.90 -10.07
CA THR A 69 -12.70 -11.68 -10.69
C THR A 69 -12.69 -11.93 -12.19
N GLU A 70 -11.62 -11.54 -12.87
CA GLU A 70 -11.52 -11.57 -14.34
C GLU A 70 -10.49 -12.59 -14.84
N GLY A 71 -9.51 -12.92 -14.00
CA GLY A 71 -8.34 -13.68 -14.40
C GLY A 71 -7.35 -12.85 -15.22
N CYS A 72 -6.07 -13.19 -15.09
CA CYS A 72 -4.97 -12.58 -15.82
C CYS A 72 -3.99 -13.64 -16.31
N THR A 73 -3.76 -13.71 -17.63
CA THR A 73 -2.85 -14.63 -18.35
C THR A 73 -3.01 -16.11 -18.03
N SER A 74 -2.56 -16.55 -16.86
CA SER A 74 -2.44 -17.97 -16.46
C SER A 74 -2.94 -18.27 -15.04
N VAL A 75 -3.57 -17.29 -14.40
CA VAL A 75 -4.21 -17.43 -13.09
C VAL A 75 -5.54 -16.70 -13.17
N GLY A 76 -6.61 -17.31 -12.72
CA GLY A 76 -7.93 -16.72 -12.72
C GLY A 76 -8.92 -17.47 -11.85
N PRO A 77 -10.20 -17.09 -11.89
CA PRO A 77 -11.27 -17.76 -11.15
C PRO A 77 -11.36 -19.24 -11.52
N TYR A 78 -11.77 -20.08 -10.56
CA TYR A 78 -11.90 -21.53 -10.79
C TYR A 78 -12.94 -21.86 -11.87
N ASP A 79 -13.99 -21.05 -11.96
CA ASP A 79 -15.15 -21.29 -12.83
C ASP A 79 -15.05 -20.63 -14.21
N MET A 80 -13.93 -19.94 -14.51
CA MET A 80 -13.72 -19.29 -15.80
C MET A 80 -12.80 -20.12 -16.70
N GLU A 81 -13.30 -20.49 -17.89
CA GLU A 81 -12.44 -21.04 -18.94
C GLU A 81 -11.41 -20.00 -19.39
N PRO A 82 -10.22 -20.41 -19.86
CA PRO A 82 -9.21 -19.49 -20.40
C PRO A 82 -9.78 -18.73 -21.60
N THR A 83 -10.26 -17.51 -21.36
CA THR A 83 -10.81 -16.67 -22.43
C THR A 83 -9.70 -16.25 -23.39
N GLU A 84 -9.73 -16.75 -24.62
CA GLU A 84 -8.70 -16.50 -25.65
C GLU A 84 -8.66 -15.05 -26.19
N LYS A 85 -9.46 -14.12 -25.64
CA LYS A 85 -9.68 -12.78 -26.22
C LYS A 85 -9.64 -11.62 -25.21
N LYS A 86 -8.69 -11.63 -24.27
CA LYS A 86 -8.37 -10.43 -23.48
C LYS A 86 -7.11 -9.77 -24.02
N GLY A 87 -7.16 -8.45 -24.25
CA GLY A 87 -6.01 -7.65 -24.66
C GLY A 87 -4.88 -7.69 -23.61
N PRO A 88 -3.69 -7.14 -23.93
CA PRO A 88 -2.57 -7.16 -22.99
C PRO A 88 -2.92 -6.43 -21.69
N CYS A 89 -2.55 -7.03 -20.55
CA CYS A 89 -2.77 -6.43 -19.24
C CYS A 89 -1.95 -5.14 -19.09
N SER A 90 -2.62 -4.02 -18.75
CA SER A 90 -1.97 -2.72 -18.55
C SER A 90 -1.04 -2.69 -17.33
N LYS A 91 -1.30 -3.53 -16.32
CA LYS A 91 -0.52 -3.67 -15.08
C LYS A 91 0.21 -5.01 -15.03
N PHE A 92 0.71 -5.48 -16.18
CA PHE A 92 1.27 -6.83 -16.31
C PHE A 92 2.41 -7.12 -15.34
N SER A 93 3.31 -6.16 -15.05
CA SER A 93 4.41 -6.37 -14.10
C SER A 93 3.93 -6.75 -12.70
N THR A 94 2.89 -6.06 -12.22
CA THR A 94 2.32 -6.26 -10.88
C THR A 94 1.46 -7.51 -10.86
N CYS A 95 0.64 -7.73 -11.89
CA CYS A 95 -0.11 -8.97 -12.07
C CYS A 95 0.81 -10.18 -12.12
N GLN A 96 1.90 -10.13 -12.90
CA GLN A 96 2.87 -11.23 -13.01
C GLN A 96 3.47 -11.59 -11.65
N GLY A 97 3.85 -10.59 -10.85
CA GLY A 97 4.35 -10.81 -9.48
C GLY A 97 3.33 -11.52 -8.59
N LEU A 98 2.07 -11.08 -8.63
CA LEU A 98 0.97 -11.70 -7.88
C LEU A 98 0.64 -13.11 -8.38
N GLN A 99 0.62 -13.33 -9.69
CA GLN A 99 0.41 -14.66 -10.28
C GLN A 99 1.47 -15.66 -9.82
N LEU A 100 2.73 -15.25 -9.73
CA LEU A 100 3.80 -16.09 -9.18
C LEU A 100 3.57 -16.41 -7.70
N LEU A 101 3.11 -15.45 -6.90
CA LEU A 101 2.75 -15.67 -5.50
C LEU A 101 1.57 -16.63 -5.36
N ILE A 102 0.52 -16.48 -6.18
CA ILE A 102 -0.66 -17.35 -6.19
C ILE A 102 -0.27 -18.79 -6.58
N LYS A 103 0.48 -18.96 -7.68
CA LYS A 103 0.98 -20.28 -8.11
C LYS A 103 1.82 -20.96 -7.04
N HIS A 104 2.70 -20.20 -6.39
CA HIS A 104 3.47 -20.71 -5.25
C HIS A 104 2.55 -21.10 -4.09
N PHE A 105 1.60 -20.24 -3.73
CA PHE A 105 0.70 -20.45 -2.61
C PHE A 105 -0.19 -21.70 -2.79
N ALA A 106 -0.67 -21.93 -4.01
CA ALA A 106 -1.46 -23.10 -4.38
C ALA A 106 -0.70 -24.42 -4.17
N THR A 107 0.61 -24.43 -4.39
CA THR A 107 1.45 -25.64 -4.40
C THR A 107 2.37 -25.81 -3.19
N CYS A 108 2.53 -24.78 -2.35
CA CYS A 108 3.50 -24.78 -1.25
C CYS A 108 3.03 -25.60 -0.03
N LYS A 109 3.76 -26.69 0.26
CA LYS A 109 3.50 -27.57 1.42
C LYS A 109 3.72 -26.92 2.78
N LYS A 110 4.49 -25.82 2.85
CA LYS A 110 4.77 -25.09 4.09
C LYS A 110 3.78 -23.94 4.37
N ARG A 111 2.72 -23.78 3.56
CA ARG A 111 1.80 -22.63 3.64
C ARG A 111 1.00 -22.57 4.94
N VAL A 112 0.58 -23.72 5.47
CA VAL A 112 -0.30 -23.82 6.65
C VAL A 112 0.50 -23.67 7.95
N ASN A 113 1.71 -24.23 7.98
CA ASN A 113 2.55 -24.27 9.17
C ASN A 113 3.40 -22.99 9.36
N GLY A 114 3.12 -21.92 8.61
CA GLY A 114 3.78 -20.62 8.75
C GLY A 114 5.27 -20.54 8.35
N GLY A 115 5.87 -21.65 7.89
CA GLY A 115 7.30 -21.74 7.60
C GLY A 115 7.77 -21.15 6.26
N CYS A 116 6.88 -20.51 5.49
CA CYS A 116 7.21 -19.92 4.19
C CYS A 116 6.93 -18.42 4.15
N LEU A 117 7.98 -17.61 3.98
CA LEU A 117 7.87 -16.15 3.87
C LEU A 117 7.03 -15.69 2.68
N ARG A 118 7.08 -16.41 1.54
CA ARG A 118 6.27 -16.09 0.36
C ARG A 118 4.77 -16.32 0.64
N CYS A 119 4.42 -17.42 1.30
CA CYS A 119 3.06 -17.68 1.73
C CYS A 119 2.58 -16.68 2.80
N LYS A 120 3.46 -16.27 3.72
CA LYS A 120 3.13 -15.25 4.72
C LYS A 120 2.76 -13.91 4.06
N ARG A 121 3.50 -13.49 3.03
CA ARG A 121 3.19 -12.28 2.25
C ARG A 121 1.86 -12.43 1.49
N MET A 122 1.62 -13.57 0.87
CA MET A 122 0.35 -13.84 0.19
C MET A 122 -0.84 -13.76 1.17
N TRP A 123 -0.71 -14.37 2.35
CA TRP A 123 -1.72 -14.28 3.41
C TRP A 123 -1.99 -12.84 3.85
N GLN A 124 -0.96 -12.00 3.96
CA GLN A 124 -1.13 -10.59 4.31
C GLN A 124 -1.94 -9.84 3.25
N LEU A 125 -1.65 -10.07 1.96
CA LEU A 125 -2.40 -9.47 0.86
C LEU A 125 -3.86 -9.94 0.85
N LEU A 126 -4.11 -11.26 0.99
CA LEU A 126 -5.46 -11.80 1.05
C LEU A 126 -6.26 -11.25 2.24
N ARG A 127 -5.64 -11.17 3.42
CA ARG A 127 -6.26 -10.57 4.61
C ARG A 127 -6.60 -9.10 4.40
N LEU A 128 -5.71 -8.34 3.78
CA LEU A 128 -5.95 -6.95 3.45
C LEU A 128 -7.13 -6.84 2.47
N HIS A 129 -7.16 -7.68 1.44
CA HIS A 129 -8.24 -7.71 0.46
C HIS A 129 -9.59 -7.98 1.14
N SER A 130 -9.67 -9.03 1.96
CA SER A 130 -10.90 -9.38 2.69
C SER A 130 -11.36 -8.27 3.64
N SER A 131 -10.45 -7.43 4.16
CA SER A 131 -10.84 -6.33 5.06
C SER A 131 -11.43 -5.11 4.33
N ILE A 132 -11.24 -5.00 3.01
CA ILE A 132 -11.70 -3.87 2.20
C ILE A 132 -12.69 -4.29 1.10
N CYS A 133 -12.83 -5.59 0.84
CA CYS A 133 -13.71 -6.11 -0.20
C CYS A 133 -15.15 -6.20 0.30
N GLU A 134 -16.07 -5.59 -0.43
CA GLU A 134 -17.51 -5.59 -0.12
C GLU A 134 -18.21 -6.86 -0.66
N HIS A 135 -17.55 -7.63 -1.54
CA HIS A 135 -18.08 -8.84 -2.16
C HIS A 135 -17.71 -10.09 -1.35
N HIS A 136 -18.49 -10.35 -0.30
CA HIS A 136 -18.29 -11.47 0.64
C HIS A 136 -18.29 -12.87 -0.03
N ASP A 137 -18.96 -13.03 -1.17
CA ASP A 137 -19.05 -14.31 -1.88
C ASP A 137 -17.85 -14.59 -2.80
N CYS A 138 -17.12 -13.56 -3.25
CA CYS A 138 -15.94 -13.71 -4.10
C CYS A 138 -14.64 -14.05 -3.33
N CYS A 139 -14.65 -13.91 -2.00
CA CYS A 139 -13.45 -13.99 -1.15
C CYS A 139 -13.40 -15.23 -0.23
N ARG A 140 -14.24 -16.24 -0.46
CA ARG A 140 -14.28 -17.50 0.33
C ARG A 140 -13.24 -18.53 -0.10
#